data_AF-A0A9D8PRF0-F1
#
_entry.id   AF-A0A9D8PRF0-F1
#
_cell.length_a   1.000
_cell.length_b   1.000
_cell.length_c   1.000
_cell.angle_alpha   90.00
_cell.angle_beta   90.00
_cell.angle_gamma   90.00
#
_symmetry.space_group_name_H-M   'P 1'
#
loop_
_entity.id
_entity.type
_entity.pdbx_description
1 polymer ?
#
loop_
_entity_poly.entity_id
_entity_poly.type
_entity_poly.pdbx_seq_one_letter_code
_entity_poly.pdbx_strand_id
1 'polypeptide(L)'
;MYLKVFKYHLPALIILGIVALIGYYAYPHLPDLIPTHFDIAGNPDHYSEKGTFGPLFFVILFAFFLFILAFDLFYFSRMVEGKIMAATNWGMQGIMAVIYLSTIAYPLGIIDNFLAGMAAGLFAMGVVFTSLYLGAKRRLDDEAIRLESSPYFERVKPSLLMRLIFFVRPYLPNYIIQTKEGLRILGTLYDLRLKWDEIEDIRPASPVRGSFSFVKLSTKFTGVVEIVLRNRRSSVIITPEDREAFVKCAKGFLSNG
;
A
#
# COMPACT_ATOMS: atom_id res chain seq x y z
N MET A 1 -11.78 3.80 17.37
CA MET A 1 -10.92 3.67 16.17
C MET A 1 -10.79 2.21 15.72
N TYR A 2 -10.37 1.29 16.59
CA TYR A 2 -10.15 -0.13 16.26
C TYR A 2 -11.35 -0.89 15.66
N LEU A 3 -12.58 -0.64 16.13
CA LEU A 3 -13.79 -1.28 15.62
C LEU A 3 -14.08 -0.99 14.13
N LYS A 4 -13.71 0.18 13.61
CA LYS A 4 -13.89 0.50 12.18
C LYS A 4 -12.88 -0.25 11.33
N VAL A 5 -11.63 -0.29 11.78
CA VAL A 5 -10.55 -1.00 11.10
C VAL A 5 -10.87 -2.50 11.04
N PHE A 6 -11.29 -3.09 12.17
CA PHE A 6 -11.65 -4.51 12.25
C PHE A 6 -12.72 -4.93 11.22
N LYS A 7 -13.73 -4.09 10.97
CA LYS A 7 -14.78 -4.38 9.97
C LYS A 7 -14.23 -4.57 8.55
N TYR A 8 -13.14 -3.89 8.19
CA TYR A 8 -12.52 -4.03 6.86
C TYR A 8 -11.68 -5.30 6.73
N HIS A 9 -11.21 -5.85 7.85
CA HIS A 9 -10.38 -7.07 7.89
C HIS A 9 -11.16 -8.34 8.19
N LEU A 10 -12.36 -8.24 8.76
CA LEU A 10 -13.21 -9.40 9.05
C LEU A 10 -13.40 -10.32 7.82
N PRO A 11 -13.66 -9.82 6.60
CA PRO A 11 -13.77 -10.66 5.41
C PRO A 11 -12.47 -11.39 5.07
N ALA A 12 -11.31 -10.72 5.22
CA ALA A 12 -10.01 -11.36 5.02
C ALA A 12 -9.77 -12.50 6.02
N LEU A 13 -10.15 -12.30 7.29
CA LEU A 13 -10.09 -13.34 8.31
C LEU A 13 -11.03 -14.51 8.00
N ILE A 14 -12.22 -14.24 7.46
CA ILE A 14 -13.16 -15.28 7.03
C ILE A 14 -12.56 -16.08 5.86
N ILE A 15 -12.03 -15.42 4.83
CA ILE A 15 -11.36 -16.08 3.69
C ILE A 15 -10.22 -16.95 4.20
N LEU A 16 -9.37 -16.40 5.07
CA LEU A 16 -8.24 -17.12 5.65
C LEU A 16 -8.70 -18.36 6.44
N GLY A 17 -9.77 -18.22 7.23
CA GLY A 17 -10.37 -19.33 7.96
C GLY A 17 -10.94 -20.42 7.05
N ILE A 18 -11.65 -20.03 5.99
CA ILE A 18 -12.19 -20.97 4.99
C ILE A 18 -11.06 -21.72 4.29
N VAL A 19 -10.01 -21.02 3.85
CA VAL A 19 -8.85 -21.60 3.17
C VAL A 19 -8.11 -22.57 4.08
N ALA A 20 -7.92 -22.21 5.35
CA ALA A 20 -7.31 -23.08 6.36
C ALA A 20 -8.16 -24.35 6.59
N LEU A 21 -9.49 -24.22 6.68
CA LEU A 21 -10.39 -25.36 6.80
C LEU A 21 -10.33 -26.27 5.57
N ILE A 22 -10.34 -25.71 4.36
CA ILE A 22 -10.18 -26.48 3.13
C ILE A 22 -8.85 -27.24 3.14
N GLY A 23 -7.76 -26.60 3.52
CA GLY A 23 -6.46 -27.25 3.68
C GLY A 23 -6.50 -28.41 4.67
N TYR A 24 -7.09 -28.19 5.85
CA TYR A 24 -7.23 -29.22 6.88
C TYR A 24 -8.02 -30.44 6.38
N TYR A 25 -9.14 -30.23 5.68
CA TYR A 25 -9.96 -31.33 5.14
C TYR A 25 -9.35 -32.00 3.91
N ALA A 26 -8.65 -31.25 3.06
CA ALA A 26 -8.02 -31.79 1.86
C ALA A 26 -6.71 -32.54 2.15
N TYR A 27 -6.01 -32.18 3.24
CA TYR A 27 -4.68 -32.71 3.55
C TYR A 27 -4.57 -34.25 3.54
N PRO A 28 -5.50 -35.02 4.14
CA PRO A 28 -5.44 -36.48 4.11
C PRO A 28 -5.58 -37.09 2.71
N HIS A 29 -6.20 -36.35 1.78
CA HIS A 29 -6.44 -36.77 0.41
C HIS A 29 -5.31 -36.39 -0.54
N LEU A 30 -4.34 -35.60 -0.09
CA LEU A 30 -3.19 -35.24 -0.90
C LEU A 30 -2.28 -36.46 -1.14
N PRO A 31 -1.68 -36.57 -2.35
CA PRO A 31 -0.70 -37.60 -2.65
C PRO A 31 0.51 -37.49 -1.72
N ASP A 32 1.23 -38.59 -1.52
CA ASP A 32 2.41 -38.63 -0.66
C ASP A 32 3.53 -37.68 -1.14
N LEU A 33 3.60 -37.46 -2.45
CA LEU A 33 4.49 -36.49 -3.08
C LEU A 33 3.69 -35.31 -3.62
N ILE A 34 4.05 -34.11 -3.19
CA ILE A 34 3.42 -32.86 -3.58
C ILE A 34 4.44 -32.04 -4.38
N PRO A 35 4.06 -31.51 -5.57
CA PRO A 35 4.84 -30.50 -6.29
C PRO A 35 5.22 -29.31 -5.40
N THR A 36 6.50 -28.97 -5.36
CA THR A 36 7.01 -27.82 -4.59
C THR A 36 7.64 -26.74 -5.45
N HIS A 37 7.95 -27.06 -6.70
CA HIS A 37 8.44 -26.13 -7.69
C HIS A 37 7.83 -26.48 -9.05
N PHE A 38 7.64 -25.46 -9.88
CA PHE A 38 7.10 -25.57 -11.23
C PHE A 38 8.02 -24.82 -12.18
N ASP A 39 8.26 -25.39 -13.36
CA ASP A 39 9.00 -24.74 -14.43
C ASP A 39 8.20 -23.57 -15.06
N ILE A 40 8.81 -22.87 -16.02
CA ILE A 40 8.15 -21.78 -16.75
C ILE A 40 6.97 -22.22 -17.62
N ALA A 41 6.87 -23.52 -17.92
CA ALA A 41 5.76 -24.12 -18.66
C ALA A 41 4.63 -24.59 -17.73
N GLY A 42 4.85 -24.56 -16.41
CA GLY A 42 3.88 -24.91 -15.39
C GLY A 42 3.86 -26.40 -15.06
N ASN A 43 4.90 -27.12 -15.47
CA ASN A 43 5.08 -28.52 -15.10
C ASN A 43 5.82 -28.60 -13.76
N PRO A 44 5.43 -29.52 -12.87
CA PRO A 44 6.22 -29.82 -11.68
C PRO A 44 7.60 -30.35 -12.06
N ASP A 45 8.66 -29.73 -11.56
CA ASP A 45 10.05 -30.20 -11.72
C ASP A 45 10.70 -30.63 -10.39
N HIS A 46 10.06 -30.33 -9.25
CA HIS A 46 10.45 -30.80 -7.92
C HIS A 46 9.24 -31.19 -7.09
N TYR A 47 9.42 -32.23 -6.27
CA TYR A 47 8.41 -32.78 -5.38
C TYR A 47 8.97 -32.91 -3.96
N SER A 48 8.11 -32.81 -2.96
CA SER A 48 8.45 -33.07 -1.56
C SER A 48 7.41 -33.98 -0.92
N GLU A 49 7.82 -34.68 0.13
CA GLU A 49 6.91 -35.52 0.91
C GLU A 49 5.87 -34.68 1.65
N LYS A 50 4.60 -35.09 1.59
CA LYS A 50 3.48 -34.38 2.22
C LYS A 50 3.64 -34.21 3.72
N GLY A 51 4.30 -35.17 4.39
CA GLY A 51 4.52 -35.16 5.84
C GLY A 51 5.49 -34.07 6.29
N THR A 52 6.46 -33.72 5.44
CA THR A 52 7.50 -32.74 5.76
C THR A 52 7.13 -31.36 5.23
N PHE A 53 6.71 -31.29 3.97
CA PHE A 53 6.49 -30.01 3.30
C PHE A 53 5.09 -29.45 3.52
N GLY A 54 4.05 -30.28 3.51
CA GLY A 54 2.66 -29.83 3.57
C GLY A 54 2.34 -28.98 4.80
N PRO A 55 2.50 -29.51 6.04
CA PRO A 55 2.21 -28.76 7.25
C PRO A 55 3.07 -27.50 7.37
N LEU A 56 4.36 -27.58 7.05
CA LEU A 56 5.28 -26.46 7.14
C LEU A 56 4.91 -25.35 6.15
N PHE A 57 4.63 -25.71 4.90
CA PHE A 57 4.21 -24.77 3.86
C PHE A 57 2.91 -24.08 4.24
N PHE A 58 1.89 -24.83 4.67
CA PHE A 58 0.61 -24.24 5.07
C PHE A 58 0.74 -23.32 6.29
N VAL A 59 1.56 -23.68 7.27
CA VAL A 59 1.83 -22.84 8.45
C VAL A 59 2.59 -21.58 8.07
N ILE A 60 3.65 -21.69 7.27
CA ILE A 60 4.44 -20.52 6.82
C ILE A 60 3.57 -19.58 6.00
N LEU A 61 2.79 -20.12 5.06
CA LEU A 61 1.91 -19.34 4.22
C LEU A 61 0.87 -18.62 5.07
N PHE A 62 0.18 -19.33 5.98
CA PHE A 62 -0.77 -18.74 6.93
C PHE A 62 -0.14 -17.67 7.85
N ALA A 63 1.07 -17.90 8.36
CA ALA A 63 1.79 -16.92 9.15
C ALA A 63 2.13 -15.67 8.31
N PHE A 64 2.54 -15.86 7.06
CA PHE A 64 2.78 -14.76 6.12
C PHE A 64 1.50 -13.96 5.82
N PHE A 65 0.36 -14.63 5.68
CA PHE A 65 -0.95 -13.98 5.56
C PHE A 65 -1.30 -13.12 6.77
N LEU A 66 -1.12 -13.65 7.98
CA LEU A 66 -1.35 -12.91 9.22
C LEU A 66 -0.37 -11.74 9.34
N PHE A 67 0.88 -11.93 8.94
CA PHE A 67 1.88 -10.88 8.90
C PHE A 67 1.48 -9.73 7.97
N ILE A 68 1.03 -10.01 6.74
CA ILE A 68 0.55 -8.98 5.82
C ILE A 68 -0.64 -8.23 6.43
N LEU A 69 -1.59 -8.95 7.03
CA LEU A 69 -2.76 -8.35 7.66
C LEU A 69 -2.37 -7.45 8.83
N ALA A 70 -1.46 -7.91 9.69
CA ALA A 70 -0.93 -7.14 10.80
C ALA A 70 -0.15 -5.90 10.30
N PHE A 71 0.69 -6.07 9.28
CA PHE A 71 1.44 -4.99 8.68
C PHE A 71 0.50 -3.90 8.13
N ASP A 72 -0.57 -4.29 7.43
CA ASP A 72 -1.57 -3.34 6.95
C ASP A 72 -2.29 -2.63 8.11
N LEU A 73 -2.73 -3.39 9.11
CA LEU A 73 -3.36 -2.87 10.33
C LEU A 73 -2.50 -1.84 11.06
N PHE A 74 -1.20 -2.07 11.20
CA PHE A 74 -0.32 -1.19 11.97
C PHE A 74 0.23 -0.01 11.16
N TYR A 75 0.44 -0.18 9.85
CA TYR A 75 1.15 0.80 9.03
C TYR A 75 0.24 1.51 8.01
N PHE A 76 -0.52 0.76 7.20
CA PHE A 76 -1.31 1.35 6.11
C PHE A 76 -2.64 1.94 6.58
N SER A 77 -3.33 1.30 7.54
CA SER A 77 -4.65 1.70 8.10
C SER A 77 -4.76 3.13 8.59
N ARG A 78 -3.63 3.75 8.87
CA ARG A 78 -3.55 5.13 9.37
C ARG A 78 -3.35 6.17 8.26
N MET A 79 -3.02 5.74 7.04
CA MET A 79 -2.58 6.64 5.97
C MET A 79 -3.57 6.73 4.81
N VAL A 80 -4.38 5.69 4.54
CA VAL A 80 -5.22 5.63 3.34
C VAL A 80 -6.70 5.61 3.68
N GLU A 81 -7.53 6.23 2.84
CA GLU A 81 -8.98 6.18 2.96
C GLU A 81 -9.46 4.71 3.02
N GLY A 82 -10.29 4.37 4.02
CA GLY A 82 -10.57 2.97 4.38
C GLY A 82 -11.14 2.09 3.25
N LYS A 83 -11.75 2.68 2.21
CA LYS A 83 -12.28 1.94 1.06
C LYS A 83 -11.18 1.40 0.13
N ILE A 84 -10.15 2.21 -0.17
CA ILE A 84 -9.07 1.79 -1.07
C ILE A 84 -8.29 0.66 -0.42
N MET A 85 -8.01 0.80 0.87
CA MET A 85 -7.29 -0.20 1.63
C MET A 85 -8.07 -1.48 1.86
N ALA A 86 -9.39 -1.39 2.09
CA ALA A 86 -10.24 -2.57 2.07
C ALA A 86 -10.08 -3.29 0.73
N ALA A 87 -10.17 -2.60 -0.40
CA ALA A 87 -10.02 -3.23 -1.71
C ALA A 87 -8.62 -3.83 -1.95
N THR A 88 -7.54 -3.14 -1.54
CA THR A 88 -6.16 -3.64 -1.61
C THR A 88 -5.98 -4.91 -0.77
N ASN A 89 -6.47 -4.91 0.48
CA ASN A 89 -6.41 -6.06 1.36
C ASN A 89 -7.19 -7.24 0.80
N TRP A 90 -8.41 -7.00 0.34
CA TRP A 90 -9.24 -8.03 -0.28
C TRP A 90 -8.57 -8.62 -1.52
N GLY A 91 -7.96 -7.77 -2.35
CA GLY A 91 -7.17 -8.23 -3.49
C GLY A 91 -6.02 -9.13 -3.06
N MET A 92 -5.16 -8.67 -2.14
CA MET A 92 -3.99 -9.43 -1.68
C MET A 92 -4.39 -10.78 -1.08
N GLN A 93 -5.42 -10.78 -0.24
CA GLN A 93 -5.95 -11.99 0.40
C GLN A 93 -6.58 -12.92 -0.64
N GLY A 94 -7.25 -12.36 -1.65
CA GLY A 94 -7.79 -13.10 -2.79
C GLY A 94 -6.70 -13.82 -3.60
N ILE A 95 -5.57 -13.16 -3.93
CA ILE A 95 -4.44 -13.84 -4.60
C ILE A 95 -3.96 -15.00 -3.79
N MET A 96 -3.67 -14.74 -2.52
CA MET A 96 -3.01 -15.71 -1.71
C MET A 96 -3.94 -16.90 -1.45
N ALA A 97 -5.26 -16.66 -1.35
CA ALA A 97 -6.28 -17.72 -1.33
C ALA A 97 -6.29 -18.51 -2.65
N VAL A 98 -6.24 -17.86 -3.81
CA VAL A 98 -6.15 -18.55 -5.11
C VAL A 98 -4.88 -19.40 -5.20
N ILE A 99 -3.71 -18.86 -4.84
CA ILE A 99 -2.44 -19.60 -4.81
C ILE A 99 -2.59 -20.83 -3.91
N TYR A 100 -3.09 -20.65 -2.69
CA TYR A 100 -3.29 -21.74 -1.74
C TYR A 100 -4.22 -22.82 -2.29
N LEU A 101 -5.38 -22.42 -2.82
CA LEU A 101 -6.35 -23.36 -3.39
C LEU A 101 -5.79 -24.06 -4.62
N SER A 102 -5.03 -23.38 -5.48
CA SER A 102 -4.35 -23.99 -6.62
C SER A 102 -3.28 -24.99 -6.17
N THR A 103 -2.53 -24.73 -5.09
CA THR A 103 -1.55 -25.69 -4.55
C THR A 103 -2.19 -26.95 -3.98
N ILE A 104 -3.49 -26.93 -3.65
CA ILE A 104 -4.25 -28.10 -3.21
C ILE A 104 -4.96 -28.77 -4.39
N ALA A 105 -5.60 -27.97 -5.24
CA ALA A 105 -6.39 -28.47 -6.36
C ALA A 105 -5.53 -29.20 -7.39
N TYR A 106 -4.30 -28.74 -7.64
CA TYR A 106 -3.41 -29.34 -8.63
C TYR A 106 -2.97 -30.76 -8.23
N PRO A 107 -2.42 -31.04 -7.04
CA PRO A 107 -2.07 -32.40 -6.62
C PRO A 107 -3.27 -33.35 -6.51
N LEU A 108 -4.48 -32.81 -6.29
CA LEU A 108 -5.73 -33.59 -6.29
C LEU A 108 -6.24 -33.90 -7.70
N GLY A 109 -5.61 -33.40 -8.76
CA GLY A 109 -6.05 -33.57 -10.14
C GLY A 109 -7.34 -32.82 -10.48
N ILE A 110 -7.69 -31.78 -9.71
CA ILE A 110 -8.87 -30.93 -9.96
C ILE A 110 -8.57 -29.92 -11.07
N ILE A 111 -7.31 -29.48 -11.18
CA ILE A 111 -6.83 -28.59 -12.23
C ILE A 111 -5.61 -29.19 -12.92
N ASP A 112 -5.56 -29.09 -14.25
CA ASP A 112 -4.46 -29.66 -15.04
C ASP A 112 -3.28 -28.69 -15.22
N ASN A 113 -3.50 -27.39 -14.98
CA ASN A 113 -2.52 -26.35 -15.23
C ASN A 113 -2.44 -25.37 -14.05
N PHE A 114 -1.41 -25.54 -13.21
CA PHE A 114 -1.15 -24.69 -12.06
C PHE A 114 -0.90 -23.22 -12.47
N LEU A 115 -0.10 -22.99 -13.52
CA LEU A 115 0.19 -21.65 -14.01
C LEU A 115 -1.07 -20.93 -14.50
N ALA A 116 -2.00 -21.62 -15.14
CA ALA A 116 -3.26 -21.01 -15.58
C ALA A 116 -4.09 -20.51 -14.38
N GLY A 117 -4.16 -21.30 -13.30
CA GLY A 117 -4.82 -20.89 -12.06
C GLY A 117 -4.14 -19.67 -11.41
N MET A 118 -2.82 -19.68 -11.33
CA MET A 118 -2.04 -18.57 -10.77
C MET A 118 -2.15 -17.31 -11.64
N ALA A 119 -2.05 -17.45 -12.97
CA ALA A 119 -2.17 -16.36 -13.92
C ALA A 119 -3.56 -15.71 -13.89
N ALA A 120 -4.63 -16.52 -13.77
CA ALA A 120 -5.99 -16.01 -13.60
C ALA A 120 -6.13 -15.18 -12.30
N GLY A 121 -5.57 -15.67 -11.19
CA GLY A 121 -5.53 -14.94 -9.92
C GLY A 121 -4.77 -13.61 -10.01
N LEU A 122 -3.59 -13.63 -10.62
CA LEU A 122 -2.78 -12.42 -10.85
C LEU A 122 -3.46 -11.43 -11.78
N PHE A 123 -4.10 -11.90 -12.86
CA PHE A 123 -4.81 -11.07 -13.81
C PHE A 123 -6.03 -10.38 -13.19
N ALA A 124 -6.88 -11.12 -12.48
CA ALA A 124 -8.04 -10.56 -11.78
C ALA A 124 -7.61 -9.44 -10.81
N MET A 125 -6.45 -9.59 -10.17
CA MET A 125 -5.86 -8.56 -9.33
C MET A 125 -5.28 -7.39 -10.08
N GLY A 126 -4.60 -7.61 -11.20
CA GLY A 126 -4.16 -6.54 -12.08
C GLY A 126 -5.34 -5.64 -12.45
N VAL A 127 -6.51 -6.22 -12.73
CA VAL A 127 -7.75 -5.48 -12.99
C VAL A 127 -8.23 -4.69 -11.77
N VAL A 128 -8.27 -5.31 -10.58
CA VAL A 128 -8.69 -4.63 -9.34
C VAL A 128 -7.76 -3.46 -9.01
N PHE A 129 -6.44 -3.68 -8.99
CA PHE A 129 -5.46 -2.63 -8.69
C PHE A 129 -5.50 -1.51 -9.73
N THR A 130 -5.61 -1.85 -11.01
CA THR A 130 -5.73 -0.84 -12.07
C THR A 130 -7.00 -0.02 -11.89
N SER A 131 -8.12 -0.65 -11.56
CA SER A 131 -9.39 0.05 -11.34
C SER A 131 -9.34 0.98 -10.12
N LEU A 132 -8.73 0.54 -9.01
CA LEU A 132 -8.51 1.37 -7.83
C LEU A 132 -7.58 2.55 -8.14
N TYR A 133 -6.47 2.30 -8.84
CA TYR A 133 -5.54 3.34 -9.24
C TYR A 133 -6.20 4.37 -10.15
N LEU A 134 -6.93 3.94 -11.18
CA LEU A 134 -7.65 4.84 -12.08
C LEU A 134 -8.73 5.63 -11.35
N GLY A 135 -9.43 5.02 -10.39
CA GLY A 135 -10.41 5.70 -9.54
C GLY A 135 -9.78 6.76 -8.66
N ALA A 136 -8.66 6.45 -7.99
CA ALA A 136 -7.91 7.39 -7.18
C ALA A 136 -7.35 8.55 -8.02
N LYS A 137 -6.80 8.23 -9.20
CA LYS A 137 -6.29 9.23 -10.14
C LYS A 137 -7.39 10.18 -10.61
N ARG A 138 -8.56 9.67 -11.02
CA ARG A 138 -9.69 10.52 -11.44
C ARG A 138 -10.11 11.49 -10.34
N ARG A 139 -10.23 11.02 -9.11
CA ARG A 139 -10.56 11.90 -7.96
C ARG A 139 -9.52 13.01 -7.79
N LEU A 140 -8.24 12.68 -7.89
CA LEU A 140 -7.18 13.67 -7.81
C LEU A 140 -7.20 14.66 -8.96
N ASP A 141 -7.48 14.21 -10.18
CA ASP A 141 -7.60 15.08 -11.35
C ASP A 141 -8.82 16.01 -11.20
N ASP A 142 -9.97 15.50 -10.75
CA ASP A 142 -11.17 16.29 -10.47
C ASP A 142 -10.93 17.35 -9.37
N GLU A 143 -10.22 16.95 -8.31
CA GLU A 143 -9.87 17.85 -7.20
C GLU A 143 -8.84 18.90 -7.63
N ALA A 144 -7.84 18.51 -8.43
CA ALA A 144 -6.90 19.44 -9.03
C ALA A 144 -7.61 20.46 -9.94
N ILE A 145 -8.57 20.04 -10.78
CA ILE A 145 -9.37 20.96 -11.61
C ILE A 145 -10.15 21.95 -10.75
N ARG A 146 -10.78 21.49 -9.67
CA ARG A 146 -11.47 22.39 -8.72
C ARG A 146 -10.50 23.40 -8.11
N LEU A 147 -9.30 22.96 -7.78
CA LEU A 147 -8.29 23.77 -7.11
C LEU A 147 -7.49 24.67 -8.07
N GLU A 148 -7.39 24.36 -9.36
CA GLU A 148 -6.79 25.23 -10.40
C GLU A 148 -7.53 26.57 -10.50
N SER A 149 -8.79 26.66 -10.04
CA SER A 149 -9.51 27.93 -9.88
C SER A 149 -9.10 28.77 -8.66
N SER A 150 -8.30 28.19 -7.75
CA SER A 150 -7.78 28.87 -6.56
C SER A 150 -6.51 29.64 -6.90
N PRO A 151 -6.36 30.91 -6.47
CA PRO A 151 -5.13 31.69 -6.69
C PRO A 151 -3.91 31.15 -5.91
N TYR A 152 -4.08 30.08 -5.13
CA TYR A 152 -3.05 29.48 -4.28
C TYR A 152 -2.65 28.05 -4.72
N PHE A 153 -2.96 27.66 -5.96
CA PHE A 153 -2.64 26.33 -6.49
C PHE A 153 -1.40 26.33 -7.38
N GLU A 154 -0.41 25.52 -7.05
CA GLU A 154 0.77 25.27 -7.89
C GLU A 154 0.86 23.77 -8.23
N ARG A 155 0.98 23.46 -9.53
CA ARG A 155 0.94 22.08 -10.04
C ARG A 155 2.34 21.52 -10.21
N VAL A 156 2.74 20.62 -9.31
CA VAL A 156 4.01 19.88 -9.44
C VAL A 156 3.75 18.60 -10.22
N LYS A 157 4.33 18.47 -11.43
CA LYS A 157 4.21 17.24 -12.23
C LYS A 157 5.40 16.31 -11.96
N PRO A 158 5.20 15.10 -11.38
CA PRO A 158 6.29 14.15 -11.21
C PRO A 158 6.76 13.58 -12.55
N SER A 159 8.06 13.29 -12.63
CA SER A 159 8.74 12.74 -13.82
C SER A 159 8.29 11.30 -14.16
N LEU A 160 8.54 10.86 -15.40
CA LEU A 160 8.15 9.52 -15.89
C LEU A 160 8.80 8.38 -15.07
N LEU A 161 10.09 8.51 -14.76
CA LEU A 161 10.83 7.53 -13.94
C LEU A 161 10.24 7.43 -12.53
N MET A 162 9.80 8.55 -11.96
CA MET A 162 9.09 8.57 -10.69
C MET A 162 7.75 7.82 -10.78
N ARG A 163 6.95 8.04 -11.83
CA ARG A 163 5.68 7.32 -12.05
C ARG A 163 5.85 5.80 -12.12
N LEU A 164 6.97 5.33 -12.66
CA LEU A 164 7.33 3.90 -12.74
C LEU A 164 7.77 3.33 -11.38
N ILE A 165 8.59 4.07 -10.63
CA ILE A 165 8.99 3.71 -9.25
C ILE A 165 7.75 3.74 -8.31
N PHE A 166 6.75 4.57 -8.59
CA PHE A 166 5.53 4.72 -7.80
C PHE A 166 4.52 3.59 -7.94
N PHE A 167 4.63 2.71 -8.94
CA PHE A 167 3.88 1.44 -8.96
C PHE A 167 4.21 0.58 -7.72
N VAL A 168 5.36 0.83 -7.08
CA VAL A 168 5.85 0.13 -5.89
C VAL A 168 5.69 0.97 -4.61
N ARG A 169 5.42 2.29 -4.70
CA ARG A 169 5.43 3.20 -3.52
C ARG A 169 4.44 4.37 -3.61
N PRO A 170 3.26 4.30 -2.99
CA PRO A 170 2.18 5.29 -3.16
C PRO A 170 2.26 6.56 -2.28
N TYR A 171 3.43 6.92 -1.74
CA TYR A 171 3.51 7.82 -0.57
C TYR A 171 4.01 9.24 -0.81
N LEU A 172 4.33 9.66 -2.03
CA LEU A 172 4.73 11.04 -2.27
C LEU A 172 3.52 11.96 -2.50
N PRO A 173 3.60 13.22 -2.03
CA PRO A 173 2.55 14.20 -2.24
C PRO A 173 2.49 14.56 -3.72
N ASN A 174 1.31 14.53 -4.31
CA ASN A 174 1.04 14.98 -5.67
C ASN A 174 0.74 16.49 -5.70
N TYR A 175 0.10 17.00 -4.66
CA TYR A 175 -0.26 18.41 -4.56
C TYR A 175 -0.08 18.90 -3.13
N ILE A 176 0.39 20.13 -3.01
CA ILE A 176 0.41 20.88 -1.75
C ILE A 176 -0.44 22.13 -1.99
N ILE A 177 -1.46 22.29 -1.19
CA ILE A 177 -2.45 23.35 -1.34
C ILE A 177 -2.44 24.14 -0.05
N GLN A 178 -2.23 25.44 -0.18
CA GLN A 178 -2.39 26.36 0.92
C GLN A 178 -3.86 26.80 0.99
N THR A 179 -4.46 26.74 2.18
CA THR A 179 -5.81 27.22 2.44
C THR A 179 -5.79 28.27 3.56
N LYS A 180 -6.90 28.99 3.74
CA LYS A 180 -7.04 29.92 4.88
C LYS A 180 -6.94 29.22 6.24
N GLU A 181 -7.32 27.94 6.29
CA GLU A 181 -7.37 27.15 7.53
C GLU A 181 -6.05 26.43 7.82
N GLY A 182 -5.20 26.23 6.80
CA GLY A 182 -3.99 25.45 6.96
C GLY A 182 -3.33 25.01 5.65
N LEU A 183 -2.66 23.88 5.74
CA LEU A 183 -1.95 23.23 4.66
C LEU A 183 -2.61 21.89 4.33
N ARG A 184 -2.97 21.68 3.07
CA ARG A 184 -3.57 20.43 2.59
C ARG A 184 -2.58 19.75 1.64
N ILE A 185 -2.15 18.55 1.99
CA ILE A 185 -1.20 17.75 1.21
C ILE A 185 -1.95 16.55 0.64
N LEU A 186 -2.13 16.55 -0.68
CA LEU A 186 -2.79 15.46 -1.40
C LEU A 186 -1.74 14.54 -2.01
N GLY A 187 -1.70 13.30 -1.56
CA GLY A 187 -1.02 12.18 -2.23
C GLY A 187 -2.00 11.29 -2.98
N THR A 188 -1.49 10.32 -3.75
CA THR A 188 -2.32 9.34 -4.48
C THR A 188 -3.26 8.57 -3.55
N LEU A 189 -2.82 8.32 -2.33
CA LEU A 189 -3.56 7.53 -1.34
C LEU A 189 -3.90 8.29 -0.06
N TYR A 190 -3.58 9.58 0.06
CA TYR A 190 -3.81 10.33 1.30
C TYR A 190 -4.18 11.79 1.05
N ASP A 191 -4.96 12.34 1.98
CA ASP A 191 -5.34 13.76 2.04
C ASP A 191 -5.04 14.25 3.46
N LEU A 192 -3.85 14.80 3.67
CA LEU A 192 -3.44 15.35 4.95
C LEU A 192 -3.90 16.79 5.05
N ARG A 193 -4.66 17.11 6.09
CA ARG A 193 -5.11 18.47 6.40
C ARG A 193 -4.48 18.89 7.71
N LEU A 194 -3.53 19.81 7.64
CA LEU A 194 -2.79 20.35 8.78
C LEU A 194 -3.28 21.77 9.01
N LYS A 195 -3.80 22.09 10.19
CA LYS A 195 -4.19 23.48 10.48
C LYS A 195 -2.97 24.33 10.81
N TRP A 196 -3.06 25.65 10.59
CA TRP A 196 -1.94 26.55 10.90
C TRP A 196 -1.53 26.53 12.37
N ASP A 197 -2.49 26.42 13.29
CA ASP A 197 -2.25 26.34 14.73
C ASP A 197 -1.63 25.00 15.17
N GLU A 198 -1.71 23.96 14.33
CA GLU A 198 -1.06 22.67 14.55
C GLU A 198 0.42 22.69 14.09
N ILE A 199 0.79 23.59 13.18
CA ILE A 199 2.14 23.72 12.62
C ILE A 199 2.97 24.62 13.54
N GLU A 200 4.03 24.05 14.11
CA GLU A 200 4.96 24.75 15.00
C GLU A 200 6.11 25.38 14.22
N ASP A 201 6.70 24.64 13.28
CA ASP A 201 7.85 25.09 12.51
C ASP A 201 7.89 24.41 11.13
N ILE A 202 8.47 25.10 10.15
CA ILE A 202 8.74 24.60 8.81
C ILE A 202 10.21 24.89 8.50
N ARG A 203 11.03 23.84 8.49
CA ARG A 203 12.48 23.98 8.33
C ARG A 203 13.04 23.01 7.30
N PRO A 204 14.21 23.28 6.70
CA PRO A 204 14.89 22.28 5.89
C PRO A 204 15.13 21.03 6.74
N ALA A 205 14.78 19.84 6.23
CA ALA A 205 15.00 18.63 7.00
C ALA A 205 16.50 18.46 7.19
N SER A 206 16.91 18.42 8.46
CA SER A 206 18.25 17.98 8.81
C SER A 206 18.41 16.52 8.34
N PRO A 207 19.61 16.07 7.94
CA PRO A 207 19.90 14.65 7.80
C PRO A 207 19.76 13.97 9.17
N VAL A 208 18.53 13.65 9.59
CA VAL A 208 18.25 13.13 10.93
C VAL A 208 18.49 11.62 10.99
N ARG A 209 19.38 11.25 11.91
CA ARG A 209 19.48 9.93 12.53
C ARG A 209 18.19 9.63 13.31
N GLY A 210 17.40 8.63 12.89
CA GLY A 210 16.67 7.78 13.84
C GLY A 210 15.17 7.97 14.08
N SER A 211 14.41 8.70 13.26
CA SER A 211 12.93 8.64 13.34
C SER A 211 12.34 8.01 12.08
N PHE A 212 11.89 6.76 12.20
CA PHE A 212 11.28 5.95 11.14
C PHE A 212 9.91 6.46 10.67
N SER A 213 9.40 7.57 11.21
CA SER A 213 8.00 7.92 11.01
C SER A 213 7.69 8.44 9.60
N PHE A 214 8.58 9.17 8.92
CA PHE A 214 8.34 9.61 7.53
C PHE A 214 9.63 9.86 6.72
N VAL A 215 10.81 9.54 7.27
CA VAL A 215 12.11 9.93 6.70
C VAL A 215 12.75 8.74 5.97
N LYS A 216 12.33 8.45 4.73
CA LYS A 216 13.18 7.66 3.81
C LYS A 216 12.80 7.72 2.33
N LEU A 217 12.66 8.91 1.72
CA LEU A 217 12.38 8.99 0.28
C LEU A 217 13.10 10.14 -0.45
N SER A 218 14.39 10.34 -0.19
CA SER A 218 15.28 10.98 -1.17
C SER A 218 16.70 10.47 -1.01
N THR A 219 17.35 10.07 -2.11
CA THR A 219 18.79 9.79 -2.16
C THR A 219 19.63 11.07 -2.17
N LYS A 220 18.99 12.24 -2.34
CA LYS A 220 19.58 13.58 -2.21
C LYS A 220 18.75 14.41 -1.22
N PHE A 221 19.24 14.53 0.02
CA PHE A 221 18.58 15.31 1.09
C PHE A 221 18.50 16.81 0.82
N THR A 222 19.18 17.31 -0.21
CA THR A 222 19.20 18.71 -0.63
C THR A 222 17.86 19.10 -1.24
N GLY A 223 16.84 19.36 -0.41
CA GLY A 223 15.51 19.79 -0.87
C GLY A 223 14.36 19.46 0.08
N VAL A 224 14.59 18.61 1.07
CA VAL A 224 13.53 18.15 1.97
C VAL A 224 13.14 19.23 2.97
N VAL A 225 11.84 19.36 3.27
CA VAL A 225 11.29 20.22 4.32
C VAL A 225 10.75 19.34 5.46
N GLU A 226 10.92 19.75 6.70
CA GLU A 226 10.34 19.15 7.89
C GLU A 226 9.24 20.10 8.38
N ILE A 227 8.01 19.60 8.49
CA ILE A 227 6.87 20.33 9.08
C ILE A 227 6.70 19.82 10.51
N VAL A 228 7.22 20.57 11.47
CA VAL A 228 7.10 20.24 12.90
C VAL A 228 5.69 20.59 13.36
N LEU A 229 4.98 19.65 13.97
CA LEU A 229 3.64 19.89 14.53
C LEU A 229 3.73 19.97 16.06
N ARG A 230 2.96 20.86 16.69
CA ARG A 230 3.02 21.17 18.15
C ARG A 230 3.00 19.95 19.07
N ASN A 231 2.38 18.85 18.64
CA ASN A 231 2.24 17.62 19.44
C ASN A 231 2.74 16.35 18.71
N ARG A 232 3.37 16.47 17.53
CA ARG A 232 3.83 15.33 16.71
C ARG A 232 5.06 15.70 15.88
N ARG A 233 6.10 14.86 15.93
CA ARG A 233 7.19 14.91 14.95
C ARG A 233 6.76 14.20 13.66
N SER A 234 6.05 14.91 12.80
CA SER A 234 5.81 14.48 11.41
C SER A 234 6.80 15.19 10.49
N SER A 235 7.13 14.62 9.34
CA SER A 235 7.97 15.27 8.33
C SER A 235 7.38 15.00 6.96
N VAL A 236 7.24 16.03 6.12
CA VAL A 236 6.67 15.89 4.77
C VAL A 236 7.75 16.23 3.76
N ILE A 237 8.14 15.26 2.95
CA ILE A 237 9.22 15.44 1.98
C ILE A 237 8.68 16.19 0.75
N ILE A 238 9.28 17.34 0.48
CA ILE A 238 9.01 18.22 -0.66
C ILE A 238 10.26 18.22 -1.56
N THR A 239 10.09 18.39 -2.87
CA THR A 239 11.23 18.41 -3.80
C THR A 239 12.04 19.72 -3.66
N PRO A 240 13.29 19.76 -4.13
CA PRO A 240 14.11 20.97 -4.06
C PRO A 240 13.49 22.14 -4.84
N GLU A 241 12.85 21.87 -5.99
CA GLU A 241 12.17 22.91 -6.78
C GLU A 241 10.97 23.49 -6.02
N ASP A 242 10.18 22.62 -5.37
CA ASP A 242 8.99 23.03 -4.62
C ASP A 242 9.34 23.67 -3.26
N ARG A 243 10.57 23.46 -2.76
CA ARG A 243 11.02 23.96 -1.45
C ARG A 243 11.02 25.48 -1.39
N GLU A 244 11.52 26.17 -2.42
CA GLU A 244 11.61 27.64 -2.38
C GLU A 244 10.23 28.28 -2.44
N ALA A 245 9.35 27.78 -3.31
CA ALA A 245 7.96 28.19 -3.38
C ALA A 245 7.25 27.96 -2.04
N PHE A 246 7.42 26.76 -1.46
CA PHE A 246 6.83 26.38 -0.19
C PHE A 246 7.32 27.24 0.99
N VAL A 247 8.64 27.44 1.13
CA VAL A 247 9.22 28.23 2.22
C VAL A 247 8.82 29.70 2.12
N LYS A 248 8.77 30.26 0.90
CA LYS A 248 8.32 31.63 0.67
C LYS A 248 6.86 31.81 1.07
N CYS A 249 5.98 30.88 0.71
CA CYS A 249 4.56 30.91 1.08
C CYS A 249 4.33 30.72 2.58
N ALA A 250 5.05 29.79 3.22
CA ALA A 250 4.93 29.50 4.64
C ALA A 250 5.36 30.70 5.52
N LYS A 251 6.50 31.32 5.19
CA LYS A 251 7.02 32.47 5.95
C LYS A 251 6.10 33.69 5.89
N GLY A 252 5.41 33.92 4.76
CA GLY A 252 4.47 35.03 4.62
C GLY A 252 3.23 34.93 5.51
N PHE A 253 2.86 33.73 5.99
CA PHE A 253 1.70 33.54 6.86
C PHE A 253 2.09 33.52 8.34
N LEU A 254 3.21 32.88 8.69
CA LEU A 254 3.71 32.87 10.07
C LEU A 254 4.09 34.26 10.58
N SER A 255 4.40 35.21 9.68
CA SER A 255 4.69 36.60 10.05
C SER A 255 3.45 37.49 10.17
N ASN A 256 2.28 37.04 9.70
CA ASN A 256 1.05 37.84 9.61
C ASN A 256 -0.08 37.32 10.53
N GLY A 257 0.15 36.25 11.28
CA GLY A 257 -0.79 35.64 12.22
C GLY A 257 -0.32 35.75 13.66
#